data_AF-A0A7X2TPC9-F1
#
_entry.id   AF-A0A7X2TPC9-F1
#
_cell.length_a   1.000
_cell.length_b   1.000
_cell.length_c   1.000
_cell.angle_alpha   90.00
_cell.angle_beta   90.00
_cell.angle_gamma   90.00
#
_symmetry.space_group_name_H-M   'P 1'
#
loop_
_entity.id
_entity.type
_entity.pdbx_description
1 polymer ?
#
loop_
_entity_poly.entity_id
_entity_poly.type
_entity_poly.pdbx_seq_one_letter_code
_entity_poly.pdbx_strand_id
1 'polypeptide(L)'
;MKKIIFKNDDIKSLVEGKKCARLSFGLSDIVLEGVLTKHFSPADTKKGFEMLKRYISSSSFEVIVLDDFGHSLASSSYKDDIIIWLNDHQCNDDFPLLIITGGGQEELPNLIADYT
;
A
#
# COMPACT_ATOMS: atom_id res chain seq x y z
N MET A 1 -5.07 16.27 -1.49
CA MET A 1 -4.90 15.70 -0.13
C MET A 1 -4.05 14.46 -0.26
N LYS A 2 -3.02 14.25 0.58
CA LYS A 2 -2.21 13.03 0.52
C LYS A 2 -3.10 11.82 0.87
N LYS A 3 -3.06 10.77 0.05
CA LYS A 3 -3.90 9.57 0.17
C LYS A 3 -3.11 8.32 0.58
N ILE A 4 -1.90 8.52 1.07
CA ILE A 4 -1.01 7.44 1.52
C ILE A 4 -0.75 7.66 3.01
N ILE A 5 -0.97 6.63 3.82
CA ILE A 5 -0.82 6.70 5.27
C ILE A 5 0.00 5.50 5.75
N PHE A 6 0.68 5.66 6.87
CA PHE A 6 1.31 4.56 7.58
C PHE A 6 0.54 4.25 8.86
N LYS A 7 0.10 3.00 9.04
CA LYS A 7 -0.67 2.61 10.23
C LYS A 7 -0.61 1.10 10.49
N ASN A 8 -0.23 0.71 11.71
CA ASN A 8 -0.16 -0.69 12.13
C ASN A 8 -1.38 -1.15 12.95
N ASP A 9 -2.00 -0.23 13.68
CA ASP A 9 -3.15 -0.52 14.53
C ASP A 9 -4.47 -0.09 13.88
N ASP A 10 -5.60 -0.62 14.34
CA ASP A 10 -6.95 -0.22 13.90
C ASP A 10 -7.20 -0.23 12.38
N ILE A 11 -6.45 -1.01 11.60
CA ILE A 11 -6.64 -1.08 10.14
C ILE A 11 -8.07 -1.54 9.80
N LYS A 12 -8.65 -2.41 10.63
CA LYS A 12 -10.03 -2.90 10.49
C LYS A 12 -11.05 -1.77 10.40
N SER A 13 -10.97 -0.77 11.28
CA SER A 13 -11.93 0.35 11.26
C SER A 13 -11.76 1.25 10.02
N LEU A 14 -10.56 1.28 9.43
CA LEU A 14 -10.30 2.04 8.22
C LEU A 14 -10.79 1.34 6.95
N VAL A 15 -10.94 0.01 6.97
CA VAL A 15 -11.39 -0.79 5.81
C VAL A 15 -12.85 -1.23 5.93
N GLU A 16 -13.45 -1.15 7.13
CA GLU A 16 -14.83 -1.56 7.38
C GLU A 16 -15.81 -0.80 6.48
N GLY A 17 -16.72 -1.54 5.82
CA GLY A 17 -17.71 -0.99 4.91
C GLY A 17 -17.16 -0.50 3.56
N LYS A 18 -15.85 -0.60 3.31
CA LYS A 18 -15.21 -0.13 2.07
C LYS A 18 -14.80 -1.29 1.17
N LYS A 19 -14.80 -1.06 -0.13
CA LYS A 19 -14.24 -2.03 -1.09
C LYS A 19 -12.72 -2.02 -0.99
N CYS A 20 -12.18 -3.02 -0.29
CA CYS A 20 -10.77 -3.09 0.08
C CYS A 20 -10.03 -4.23 -0.65
N ALA A 21 -8.75 -3.99 -0.95
CA ALA A 21 -7.79 -5.03 -1.31
C ALA A 21 -6.58 -5.00 -0.38
N ARG A 22 -5.89 -6.14 -0.26
CA ARG A 22 -4.61 -6.26 0.44
C ARG A 22 -3.55 -6.85 -0.47
N LEU A 23 -2.41 -6.19 -0.55
CA LEU A 23 -1.18 -6.73 -1.13
C LEU A 23 -0.21 -6.95 0.04
N SER A 24 0.09 -8.21 0.34
CA SER A 24 0.98 -8.61 1.43
C SER A 24 2.35 -8.97 0.85
N PHE A 25 3.41 -8.35 1.36
CA PHE A 25 4.80 -8.50 0.89
C PHE A 25 5.70 -9.27 1.87
N GLY A 26 5.14 -9.70 3.00
CA GLY A 26 5.86 -10.34 4.08
C GLY A 26 5.00 -11.26 4.93
N LEU A 27 5.56 -11.70 6.05
CA LEU A 27 4.88 -12.54 7.04
C LEU A 27 4.19 -11.63 8.05
N SER A 28 2.93 -11.31 7.80
CA SER A 28 2.12 -10.45 8.66
C SER A 28 0.85 -11.17 9.10
N ASP A 29 0.59 -11.11 10.41
CA ASP A 29 -0.56 -11.71 11.07
C ASP A 29 -1.85 -10.88 10.88
N ILE A 30 -1.81 -9.81 10.09
CA ILE A 30 -3.01 -9.03 9.78
C ILE A 30 -4.01 -9.95 9.06
N VAL A 31 -5.22 -10.09 9.61
CA VAL A 31 -6.32 -10.78 8.96
C VAL A 31 -7.46 -9.79 8.75
N LEU A 32 -7.78 -9.53 7.49
CA LEU A 32 -8.90 -8.70 7.05
C LEU A 32 -9.92 -9.61 6.36
N GLU A 33 -10.99 -9.94 7.07
CA GLU A 33 -12.05 -10.81 6.55
C GLU A 33 -12.75 -10.19 5.35
N GLY A 34 -13.06 -11.00 4.34
CA GLY A 34 -13.73 -10.54 3.11
C GLY A 34 -12.89 -9.65 2.19
N VAL A 35 -11.61 -9.39 2.51
CA VAL A 35 -10.71 -8.57 1.70
C VAL A 35 -9.95 -9.42 0.68
N LEU A 36 -9.98 -8.99 -0.59
CA LEU A 36 -9.19 -9.62 -1.64
C LEU A 36 -7.70 -9.49 -1.30
N THR A 37 -7.05 -10.61 -0.99
CA THR A 37 -5.64 -10.64 -0.59
C THR A 37 -4.77 -11.29 -1.66
N LYS A 38 -3.63 -10.66 -1.97
CA LYS A 38 -2.57 -11.22 -2.80
C LYS A 38 -1.24 -11.17 -2.05
N HIS A 39 -0.48 -12.26 -2.14
CA HIS A 39 0.82 -12.39 -1.49
C HIS A 39 1.95 -12.27 -2.51
N PHE A 40 2.98 -11.54 -2.14
CA PHE A 40 4.23 -11.36 -2.88
C PHE A 40 5.38 -11.65 -1.94
N SER A 41 6.40 -12.33 -2.44
CA SER A 41 7.67 -12.41 -1.72
C SER A 41 8.42 -11.08 -1.81
N PRO A 42 9.42 -10.83 -0.95
CA PRO A 42 10.29 -9.66 -1.10
C PRO A 42 10.98 -9.59 -2.48
N ALA A 43 11.27 -10.74 -3.11
CA ALA A 43 11.84 -10.78 -4.46
C ALA A 43 10.83 -10.37 -5.55
N ASP A 44 9.54 -10.37 -5.24
CA ASP A 44 8.45 -10.03 -6.15
C ASP A 44 7.91 -8.60 -5.94
N THR A 45 8.62 -7.71 -5.24
CA THR A 45 8.19 -6.31 -5.00
C THR A 45 7.70 -5.64 -6.28
N LYS A 46 8.43 -5.81 -7.39
CA LYS A 46 8.04 -5.27 -8.70
C LYS A 46 6.68 -5.78 -9.16
N LYS A 47 6.42 -7.08 -9.05
CA LYS A 47 5.13 -7.68 -9.44
C LYS A 47 3.99 -7.20 -8.55
N GLY A 48 4.24 -7.08 -7.25
CA GLY A 48 3.27 -6.50 -6.32
C GLY A 48 2.95 -5.04 -6.66
N PHE A 49 3.96 -4.27 -7.04
CA PHE A 49 3.76 -2.89 -7.50
C PHE A 49 3.01 -2.81 -8.84
N GLU A 50 3.28 -3.69 -9.80
CA GLU A 50 2.47 -3.77 -11.03
C GLU A 50 1.01 -4.14 -10.73
N MET A 51 0.75 -4.98 -9.73
CA MET A 51 -0.60 -5.27 -9.26
C MET A 51 -1.26 -4.04 -8.64
N LEU A 52 -0.53 -3.29 -7.81
CA LEU A 52 -1.01 -2.04 -7.23
C LEU A 52 -1.45 -1.06 -8.31
N LYS A 53 -0.62 -0.84 -9.34
CA LYS A 53 -0.97 0.03 -10.47
C LYS A 53 -2.25 -0.43 -11.15
N ARG A 54 -2.42 -1.73 -11.39
CA ARG A 54 -3.66 -2.28 -11.99
C ARG A 54 -4.89 -2.02 -11.10
N TYR A 55 -4.76 -2.18 -9.79
CA TYR A 55 -5.85 -1.93 -8.86
C TYR A 55 -6.24 -0.44 -8.85
N ILE A 56 -5.25 0.46 -8.83
CA ILE A 56 -5.47 1.90 -8.92
C ILE A 56 -6.13 2.27 -10.26
N SER A 57 -5.60 1.81 -11.39
CA SER A 57 -6.15 2.12 -12.72
C SER A 57 -7.56 1.56 -12.96
N SER A 58 -7.95 0.52 -12.24
CA SER A 58 -9.30 -0.05 -12.35
C SER A 58 -10.35 0.71 -11.53
N SER A 59 -9.93 1.67 -10.69
CA SER A 59 -10.76 2.38 -9.70
C SER A 59 -11.68 1.44 -8.91
N SER A 60 -11.24 0.19 -8.72
CA SER A 60 -12.08 -0.88 -8.20
C SER A 60 -12.06 -0.94 -6.68
N PHE A 61 -11.15 -0.24 -6.02
CA PHE A 61 -10.98 -0.28 -4.57
C PHE A 61 -10.96 1.14 -4.03
N GLU A 62 -11.59 1.34 -2.89
CA GLU A 62 -11.54 2.59 -2.14
C GLU A 62 -10.31 2.62 -1.23
N VAL A 63 -9.90 1.45 -0.74
CA VAL A 63 -8.74 1.26 0.14
C VAL A 63 -7.87 0.11 -0.37
N ILE A 64 -6.56 0.31 -0.39
CA ILE A 64 -5.60 -0.76 -0.65
C ILE A 64 -4.59 -0.79 0.50
N VAL A 65 -4.51 -1.93 1.19
CA VAL A 65 -3.54 -2.17 2.25
C VAL A 65 -2.27 -2.76 1.63
N LEU A 66 -1.15 -2.08 1.83
CA LEU A 66 0.19 -2.48 1.43
C LEU A 66 0.92 -3.00 2.67
N ASP A 67 0.76 -4.29 2.90
CA ASP A 67 1.20 -4.94 4.11
C ASP A 67 2.64 -5.42 4.02
N ASP A 68 3.47 -4.94 4.94
CA ASP A 68 4.93 -5.12 4.99
C ASP A 68 5.68 -4.58 3.76
N PHE A 69 5.10 -3.57 3.12
CA PHE A 69 5.62 -3.04 1.85
C PHE A 69 6.91 -2.25 2.03
N GLY A 70 7.09 -1.51 3.13
CA GLY A 70 8.29 -0.70 3.34
C GLY A 70 9.58 -1.53 3.39
N HIS A 71 9.55 -2.69 4.06
CA HIS A 71 10.68 -3.64 4.04
C HIS A 71 10.95 -4.22 2.65
N SER A 72 9.89 -4.62 1.95
CA SER A 72 9.99 -5.11 0.55
C SER A 72 10.57 -4.05 -0.39
N LEU A 73 10.23 -2.78 -0.15
CA LEU A 73 10.71 -1.64 -0.91
C LEU A 73 12.19 -1.34 -0.65
N ALA A 74 12.63 -1.38 0.62
CA ALA A 74 14.02 -1.13 1.01
C ALA A 74 15.03 -2.04 0.28
N SER A 75 14.62 -3.29 0.04
CA SER A 75 15.42 -4.29 -0.67
C SER A 75 15.29 -4.24 -2.20
N SER A 76 14.39 -3.41 -2.74
CA SER A 76 14.05 -3.42 -4.16
C SER A 76 14.95 -2.50 -4.99
N SER A 77 15.49 -3.03 -6.09
CA SER A 77 16.16 -2.22 -7.12
C SER A 77 15.21 -1.24 -7.85
N TYR A 78 13.90 -1.33 -7.61
CA TYR A 78 12.87 -0.47 -8.20
C TYR A 78 12.34 0.59 -7.22
N LYS A 79 12.99 0.74 -6.05
CA LYS A 79 12.54 1.66 -5.00
C LYS A 79 12.28 3.07 -5.52
N ASP A 80 13.24 3.66 -6.22
CA ASP A 80 13.14 5.04 -6.68
C ASP A 80 12.00 5.21 -7.71
N ASP A 81 11.88 4.30 -8.67
CA ASP A 81 10.81 4.30 -9.66
C ASP A 81 9.42 4.21 -9.01
N ILE A 82 9.30 3.38 -7.97
CA ILE A 82 8.06 3.21 -7.20
C ILE A 82 7.71 4.51 -6.47
N ILE A 83 8.68 5.11 -5.79
CA ILE A 83 8.47 6.34 -5.00
C ILE A 83 8.06 7.50 -5.91
N ILE A 84 8.76 7.67 -7.03
CA ILE A 84 8.44 8.71 -8.03
C ILE A 84 7.01 8.51 -8.52
N TRP A 85 6.66 7.29 -8.92
CA TRP A 85 5.32 7.00 -9.43
C TRP A 85 4.23 7.27 -8.38
N LEU A 86 4.42 6.82 -7.13
CA LEU A 86 3.45 7.09 -6.05
C LEU A 86 3.28 8.60 -5.83
N ASN A 87 4.38 9.37 -5.89
CA ASN A 87 4.33 10.80 -5.68
C ASN A 87 3.56 11.53 -6.78
N ASP A 88 3.75 11.11 -8.03
CA ASP A 88 3.08 11.69 -9.19
C ASP A 88 1.57 11.38 -9.23
N HIS A 89 1.12 10.29 -8.60
CA HIS A 89 -0.25 9.79 -8.74
C HIS A 89 -1.12 9.96 -7.49
N GLN A 90 -0.53 10.08 -6.29
CA GLN A 90 -1.29 10.07 -5.03
C GLN A 90 -2.33 11.18 -4.86
N CYS A 91 -2.20 12.27 -5.63
CA CYS A 91 -3.11 13.40 -5.60
C CYS A 91 -4.31 13.26 -6.56
N ASN A 92 -4.37 12.21 -7.37
CA ASN A 92 -5.47 12.01 -8.32
C ASN A 92 -6.77 11.65 -7.59
N ASP A 93 -7.91 12.15 -8.06
CA ASP A 93 -9.21 11.94 -7.41
C ASP A 93 -9.62 10.46 -7.32
N ASP A 94 -9.29 9.68 -8.35
CA ASP A 94 -9.54 8.23 -8.42
C ASP A 94 -8.50 7.39 -7.65
N PHE A 95 -7.45 8.03 -7.10
CA PHE A 95 -6.45 7.30 -6.33
C PHE A 95 -7.08 6.80 -5.01
N PRO A 96 -6.93 5.52 -4.65
CA PRO A 96 -7.47 4.96 -3.41
C PRO A 96 -6.70 5.45 -2.20
N LEU A 97 -7.26 5.27 -1.00
CA LEU A 97 -6.48 5.37 0.22
C LEU A 97 -5.49 4.19 0.29
N LEU A 98 -4.20 4.47 0.28
CA LEU A 98 -3.16 3.48 0.52
C LEU A 98 -2.80 3.47 2.01
N ILE A 99 -2.92 2.30 2.64
CA ILE A 99 -2.51 2.08 4.02
C ILE A 99 -1.28 1.18 4.00
N ILE A 100 -0.12 1.73 4.36
CA ILE A 100 1.11 0.96 4.50
C ILE A 100 1.23 0.50 5.95
N THR A 101 1.57 -0.78 6.13
CA THR A 101 1.71 -1.43 7.44
C THR A 101 3.06 -2.15 7.50
N GLY A 102 3.44 -2.61 8.70
CA GLY A 102 4.73 -3.26 8.97
C GLY A 102 5.79 -2.23 9.36
N GLY A 103 6.99 -2.36 8.80
CA GLY A 103 8.12 -1.44 8.99
C GLY A 103 8.58 -0.78 7.68
N GLY A 104 9.66 0.01 7.77
CA GLY A 104 10.23 0.71 6.61
C GLY A 104 9.50 1.99 6.20
N GLN A 105 8.88 2.70 7.14
CA GLN A 105 8.22 3.99 6.88
C GLN A 105 9.21 5.07 6.43
N GLU A 106 10.45 4.99 6.92
CA GLU A 106 11.57 5.86 6.58
C GLU A 106 11.95 5.80 5.10
N GLU A 107 11.52 4.75 4.40
CA GLU A 107 11.70 4.57 2.96
C GLU A 107 10.72 5.43 2.14
N LEU A 108 9.69 6.00 2.78
CA LEU A 108 8.58 6.73 2.16
C LEU A 108 8.36 8.14 2.77
N PRO A 109 9.43 8.92 3.06
CA PRO A 109 9.36 10.07 3.96
C PRO A 109 8.48 11.21 3.44
N ASN A 110 8.35 11.37 2.12
CA ASN A 110 7.58 12.45 1.51
C ASN A 110 6.18 12.02 1.05
N LEU A 111 5.89 10.72 1.05
CA LEU A 111 4.64 10.15 0.54
C LEU A 111 3.57 10.05 1.62
N ILE A 112 3.99 9.78 2.86
CA ILE A 112 3.06 9.59 3.97
C ILE A 112 2.41 10.94 4.30
N ALA A 113 1.08 10.93 4.41
CA ALA A 113 0.31 12.03 4.99
C ALA A 113 0.63 12.10 6.48
N ASP A 114 0.93 13.29 7.00
CA ASP A 114 0.97 13.50 8.45
C ASP A 114 -0.43 13.21 9.02
N TYR A 115 -0.63 12.00 9.53
CA TYR A 115 -1.76 11.70 10.38
C TYR A 115 -1.38 12.20 11.78
N THR A 116 -1.72 13.45 12.04
CA THR A 116 -1.70 14.04 13.39
C THR A 116 -3.09 13.93 14.01
#